data_AF-A0AAV1SKC2-F1
#
_entry.id   AF-A0AAV1SKC2-F1
#
_cell.length_a   1.000
_cell.length_b   1.000
_cell.length_c   1.000
_cell.angle_alpha   90.00
_cell.angle_beta   90.00
_cell.angle_gamma   90.00
#
_symmetry.space_group_name_H-M   'P 1'
#
loop_
_entity.id
_entity.type
_entity.pdbx_description
1 polymer ?
#
loop_
_entity_poly.entity_id
_entity_poly.type
_entity_poly.pdbx_seq_one_letter_code
_entity_poly.pdbx_strand_id
1 'polypeptide(L)'
;MNSQDEEEPTTTDNNGSTKHEEGQVSDMSGTSAAMDKVAAAALRSVLQRVSQAAEKAARGSQQVRVVAVSKTKPVSLIKQVYDVGHRCFGENYVQEFIEKAPQLPEDIEWHFIGNLQSNKVKPLLASVPNLDMVESVDDEKIANHLDRGVGNLGRKPLKVLVQVNTSGEESKSGIEPSGCVELAKHVSQSCMNLQFCGLMTIGMLDYTSTPENFKALANCRSEVCKALGIPEEQCELSMGMSNDFEQAIEMGSTNVRIGSTIFGPRDRMEHWDVAYEFLKQNSLRTHRNLGIIIFTFATAQMFALCLQPKRENECSRWWKIYFQGIDLG
;
A
#
# COMPACT_ATOMS: atom_id res chain seq x y z
N MET A 1 -45.27 57.48 -40.83
CA MET A 1 -46.36 57.04 -41.73
C MET A 1 -45.92 57.33 -43.15
N ASN A 2 -45.34 56.32 -43.83
CA ASN A 2 -45.65 55.93 -45.20
C ASN A 2 -44.70 54.80 -45.65
N SER A 3 -45.26 53.59 -45.67
CA SER A 3 -45.27 52.69 -46.84
C SER A 3 -45.54 53.46 -48.16
N GLN A 4 -45.25 53.00 -49.38
CA GLN A 4 -44.76 51.75 -50.02
C GLN A 4 -44.33 52.18 -51.47
N ASP A 5 -43.75 51.40 -52.39
CA ASP A 5 -43.43 49.97 -52.50
C ASP A 5 -42.28 49.74 -53.54
N GLU A 6 -42.11 48.48 -53.99
CA GLU A 6 -41.74 48.03 -55.37
C GLU A 6 -40.38 47.31 -55.64
N GLU A 7 -40.58 46.10 -56.19
CA GLU A 7 -39.77 45.24 -57.09
C GLU A 7 -38.73 44.20 -56.59
N GLU A 8 -38.97 42.99 -57.10
CA GLU A 8 -38.28 41.68 -57.01
C GLU A 8 -37.83 41.33 -58.48
N PRO A 9 -37.16 40.19 -58.84
CA PRO A 9 -36.70 39.06 -58.04
C PRO A 9 -35.35 38.40 -58.43
N THR A 10 -35.04 37.28 -57.75
CA THR A 10 -34.16 36.14 -58.15
C THR A 10 -32.64 36.34 -58.37
N THR A 11 -31.82 35.65 -57.56
CA THR A 11 -31.25 34.33 -57.91
C THR A 11 -30.71 33.61 -56.67
N THR A 12 -30.57 32.27 -56.74
CA THR A 12 -30.23 31.39 -55.61
C THR A 12 -28.74 31.35 -55.30
N ASP A 13 -28.37 31.12 -54.04
CA ASP A 13 -27.77 29.83 -53.64
C ASP A 13 -27.56 29.67 -52.12
N ASN A 14 -27.54 28.42 -51.68
CA ASN A 14 -27.43 28.02 -50.27
C ASN A 14 -26.01 28.22 -49.70
N ASN A 15 -25.89 28.66 -48.44
CA ASN A 15 -25.25 27.78 -47.44
C ASN A 15 -25.58 28.08 -45.97
N GLY A 16 -25.48 27.01 -45.16
CA GLY A 16 -25.86 26.87 -43.77
C GLY A 16 -25.42 27.95 -42.78
N SER A 17 -26.39 28.37 -41.96
CA SER A 17 -26.12 28.89 -40.62
C SER A 17 -25.81 27.76 -39.65
N THR A 18 -24.82 27.95 -38.78
CA THR A 18 -24.87 27.37 -37.43
C THR A 18 -24.24 28.33 -36.43
N LYS A 19 -24.92 28.54 -35.31
CA LYS A 19 -24.51 29.48 -34.25
C LYS A 19 -23.42 28.84 -33.39
N HIS A 20 -22.48 29.63 -32.91
CA HIS A 20 -21.62 29.21 -31.79
C HIS A 20 -22.44 29.20 -30.51
N GLU A 21 -22.66 28.02 -29.94
CA GLU A 21 -23.07 27.87 -28.53
C GLU A 21 -21.82 27.78 -27.65
N GLU A 22 -21.74 28.64 -26.64
CA GLU A 22 -20.70 28.57 -25.62
C GLU A 22 -21.01 27.41 -24.65
N GLY A 23 -20.37 26.26 -24.89
CA GLY A 23 -20.48 25.09 -24.04
C GLY A 23 -19.88 25.33 -22.65
N GLN A 24 -20.68 25.13 -21.60
CA GLN A 24 -20.26 25.19 -20.20
C GLN A 24 -19.01 24.33 -19.94
N VAL A 25 -17.97 24.96 -19.37
CA VAL A 25 -16.87 24.24 -18.72
C VAL A 25 -17.43 23.60 -17.45
N SER A 26 -17.57 22.28 -17.44
CA SER A 26 -18.05 21.53 -16.28
C SER A 26 -16.99 21.49 -15.18
N ASP A 27 -17.44 21.77 -13.96
CA ASP A 27 -16.61 21.83 -12.76
C ASP A 27 -16.05 20.44 -12.38
N MET A 28 -14.73 20.26 -12.50
CA MET A 28 -14.03 19.05 -12.05
C MET A 28 -13.67 19.05 -10.55
N SER A 29 -13.97 20.11 -9.78
CA SER A 29 -13.64 20.16 -8.36
C SER A 29 -14.51 19.22 -7.48
N GLY A 30 -15.75 18.93 -7.93
CA GLY A 30 -16.71 18.13 -7.16
C GLY A 30 -16.30 16.68 -6.92
N THR A 31 -15.50 16.06 -7.81
CA THR A 31 -15.10 14.65 -7.67
C THR A 31 -14.06 14.46 -6.56
N SER A 32 -13.14 15.41 -6.39
CA SER A 32 -12.16 15.39 -5.28
C SER A 32 -12.88 15.41 -3.95
N ALA A 33 -13.72 16.43 -3.71
CA ALA A 33 -14.37 16.65 -2.41
C ALA A 33 -15.28 15.49 -1.95
N ALA A 34 -15.78 14.67 -2.88
CA ALA A 34 -16.54 13.45 -2.60
C ALA A 34 -15.61 12.27 -2.23
N MET A 35 -14.50 12.10 -2.97
CA MET A 35 -13.45 11.13 -2.61
C MET A 35 -12.77 11.50 -1.28
N ASP A 36 -12.70 12.79 -0.94
CA ASP A 36 -12.06 13.36 0.26
C ASP A 36 -12.68 12.93 1.60
N LYS A 37 -13.74 12.13 1.57
CA LYS A 37 -14.39 11.59 2.78
C LYS A 37 -14.45 10.06 2.81
N VAL A 38 -14.06 9.36 1.74
CA VAL A 38 -14.20 7.90 1.65
C VAL A 38 -13.25 7.19 2.61
N ALA A 39 -11.94 7.49 2.56
CA ALA A 39 -10.96 6.85 3.45
C ALA A 39 -11.21 7.22 4.92
N ALA A 40 -11.62 8.46 5.18
CA ALA A 40 -12.01 8.95 6.50
C ALA A 40 -13.27 8.27 7.09
N ALA A 41 -14.24 7.90 6.24
CA ALA A 41 -15.41 7.13 6.67
C ALA A 41 -15.07 5.65 6.87
N ALA A 42 -14.23 5.09 5.99
CA ALA A 42 -13.75 3.72 6.07
C ALA A 42 -12.91 3.47 7.34
N LEU A 43 -12.00 4.41 7.70
CA LEU A 43 -11.28 4.37 8.98
C LEU A 43 -12.26 4.32 10.17
N ARG A 44 -13.28 5.17 10.21
CA ARG A 44 -14.25 5.19 11.31
C ARG A 44 -14.99 3.87 11.46
N SER A 45 -15.37 3.23 10.35
CA SER A 45 -15.94 1.87 10.33
C SER A 45 -14.95 0.82 10.86
N VAL A 46 -13.67 0.91 10.47
CA VAL A 46 -12.61 0.04 10.98
C VAL A 46 -12.41 0.21 12.49
N LEU A 47 -12.30 1.44 12.99
CA LEU A 47 -12.14 1.72 14.43
C LEU A 47 -13.33 1.19 15.24
N GLN A 48 -14.55 1.30 14.72
CA GLN A 48 -15.74 0.72 15.35
C GLN A 48 -15.67 -0.81 15.41
N ARG A 49 -15.31 -1.49 14.31
CA ARG A 49 -15.13 -2.95 14.27
C ARG A 49 -14.04 -3.42 15.24
N VAL A 50 -12.94 -2.68 15.34
CA VAL A 50 -11.84 -2.95 16.28
C VAL A 50 -12.31 -2.80 17.74
N SER A 51 -13.10 -1.77 18.08
CA SER A 51 -13.70 -1.63 19.42
C SER A 51 -14.58 -2.83 19.76
N GLN A 52 -15.50 -3.19 18.86
CA GLN A 52 -16.42 -4.32 19.04
C GLN A 52 -15.69 -5.66 19.22
N ALA A 53 -14.61 -5.90 18.47
CA ALA A 53 -13.77 -7.09 18.63
C ALA A 53 -13.03 -7.09 19.98
N ALA A 54 -12.49 -5.95 20.42
CA ALA A 54 -11.80 -5.82 21.71
C ALA A 54 -12.74 -5.98 22.91
N GLU A 55 -13.96 -5.43 22.82
CA GLU A 55 -15.05 -5.61 23.79
C GLU A 55 -15.46 -7.09 23.89
N LYS A 56 -15.71 -7.77 22.75
CA LYS A 56 -16.04 -9.20 22.70
C LYS A 56 -14.93 -10.08 23.28
N ALA A 57 -13.68 -9.69 23.08
CA ALA A 57 -12.50 -10.36 23.64
C ALA A 57 -12.25 -10.03 25.14
N ALA A 58 -13.13 -9.24 25.78
CA ALA A 58 -13.09 -8.87 27.20
C ALA A 58 -11.76 -8.22 27.66
N ARG A 59 -11.09 -7.47 26.79
CA ARG A 59 -9.69 -6.99 26.98
C ARG A 59 -9.52 -5.79 27.91
N GLY A 60 -10.55 -5.43 28.68
CA GLY A 60 -10.54 -4.29 29.60
C GLY A 60 -10.21 -2.99 28.88
N SER A 61 -9.23 -2.23 29.41
CA SER A 61 -8.76 -0.96 28.84
C SER A 61 -7.62 -1.10 27.81
N GLN A 62 -7.22 -2.32 27.44
CA GLN A 62 -6.10 -2.51 26.51
C GLN A 62 -6.52 -2.14 25.08
N GLN A 63 -6.14 -0.93 24.66
CA GLN A 63 -6.45 -0.42 23.33
C GLN A 63 -5.67 -1.17 22.24
N VAL A 64 -6.37 -1.62 21.20
CA VAL A 64 -5.76 -2.16 19.98
C VAL A 64 -5.37 -1.00 19.07
N ARG A 65 -4.09 -0.91 18.70
CA ARG A 65 -3.58 0.08 17.74
C ARG A 65 -4.00 -0.34 16.33
N VAL A 66 -4.62 0.57 15.59
CA VAL A 66 -4.85 0.41 14.15
C VAL A 66 -3.70 1.10 13.42
N VAL A 67 -2.96 0.33 12.63
CA VAL A 67 -1.91 0.84 11.73
C VAL A 67 -2.54 0.97 10.34
N ALA A 68 -2.79 2.20 9.88
CA ALA A 68 -3.34 2.45 8.55
C ALA A 68 -2.26 2.23 7.47
N VAL A 69 -2.35 1.13 6.73
CA VAL A 69 -1.34 0.72 5.75
C VAL A 69 -1.52 1.45 4.43
N SER A 70 -0.68 2.45 4.17
CA SER A 70 -0.80 3.42 3.08
C SER A 70 0.11 3.18 1.87
N LYS A 71 0.76 2.01 1.79
CA LYS A 71 1.57 1.62 0.62
C LYS A 71 0.78 1.69 -0.69
N THR A 72 1.46 2.14 -1.75
CA THR A 72 0.87 2.41 -3.07
C THR A 72 -0.36 3.33 -3.02
N LYS A 73 -0.41 4.28 -2.08
CA LYS A 73 -1.49 5.27 -1.95
C LYS A 73 -0.95 6.70 -1.90
N PRO A 74 -1.58 7.65 -2.62
CA PRO A 74 -1.12 9.02 -2.69
C PRO A 74 -1.24 9.76 -1.35
N VAL A 75 -0.42 10.79 -1.17
CA VAL A 75 -0.39 11.67 0.01
C VAL A 75 -1.76 12.24 0.35
N SER A 76 -2.60 12.53 -0.64
CA SER A 76 -3.98 13.03 -0.46
C SER A 76 -4.86 12.08 0.36
N LEU A 77 -4.88 10.78 0.04
CA LEU A 77 -5.66 9.79 0.80
C LEU A 77 -5.17 9.64 2.23
N ILE A 78 -3.86 9.75 2.46
CA ILE A 78 -3.26 9.71 3.79
C ILE A 78 -3.69 10.93 4.61
N LYS A 79 -3.70 12.11 3.97
CA LYS A 79 -4.19 13.36 4.56
C LYS A 79 -5.64 13.25 5.03
N GLN A 80 -6.54 12.68 4.24
CA GLN A 80 -7.95 12.46 4.65
C GLN A 80 -8.08 11.63 5.94
N VAL A 81 -7.21 10.63 6.11
CA VAL A 81 -7.18 9.75 7.30
C VAL A 81 -6.52 10.47 8.49
N TYR A 82 -5.50 11.28 8.24
CA TYR A 82 -4.84 12.12 9.25
C TYR A 82 -5.76 13.25 9.77
N ASP A 83 -6.50 13.90 8.87
CA ASP A 83 -7.35 15.07 9.16
C ASP A 83 -8.55 14.70 10.06
N VAL A 84 -8.92 13.41 10.15
CA VAL A 84 -9.87 12.88 11.15
C VAL A 84 -9.23 12.40 12.44
N GLY A 85 -7.98 12.79 12.72
CA GLY A 85 -7.28 12.58 13.99
C GLY A 85 -6.44 11.30 14.05
N HIS A 86 -6.31 10.52 12.98
CA HIS A 86 -5.45 9.33 12.98
C HIS A 86 -3.97 9.71 12.90
N ARG A 87 -3.11 8.91 13.53
CA ARG A 87 -1.65 9.16 13.58
C ARG A 87 -0.77 7.98 13.25
N CYS A 88 -1.24 6.73 13.39
CA CYS A 88 -0.41 5.55 13.18
C CYS A 88 -0.52 5.03 11.73
N PHE A 89 0.54 5.20 10.94
CA PHE A 89 0.53 4.82 9.52
C PHE A 89 1.65 3.82 9.18
N GLY A 90 1.35 2.87 8.30
CA GLY A 90 2.23 1.76 7.94
C GLY A 90 2.71 1.80 6.49
N GLU A 91 4.02 1.77 6.28
CA GLU A 91 4.65 1.73 4.95
C GLU A 91 5.51 0.49 4.72
N ASN A 92 5.57 0.04 3.46
CA ASN A 92 6.25 -1.20 3.08
C ASN A 92 7.49 -0.99 2.20
N TYR A 93 7.61 0.15 1.50
CA TYR A 93 8.64 0.36 0.49
C TYR A 93 9.46 1.61 0.83
N VAL A 94 10.74 1.44 1.17
CA VAL A 94 11.56 2.55 1.67
C VAL A 94 11.64 3.74 0.70
N GLN A 95 11.66 3.53 -0.62
CA GLN A 95 11.71 4.64 -1.58
C GLN A 95 10.41 5.46 -1.58
N GLU A 96 9.25 4.80 -1.70
CA GLU A 96 7.94 5.45 -1.57
C GLU A 96 7.83 6.19 -0.23
N PHE A 97 8.35 5.58 0.84
CA PHE A 97 8.29 6.12 2.19
C PHE A 97 9.11 7.42 2.37
N ILE A 98 10.38 7.44 1.94
CA ILE A 98 11.22 8.63 2.07
C ILE A 98 10.78 9.79 1.17
N GLU A 99 10.06 9.50 0.09
CA GLU A 99 9.43 10.51 -0.78
C GLU A 99 8.12 11.05 -0.17
N LYS A 100 7.34 10.19 0.49
CA LYS A 100 6.01 10.46 1.05
C LYS A 100 6.05 11.16 2.42
N ALA A 101 6.87 10.68 3.35
CA ALA A 101 6.86 11.15 4.74
C ALA A 101 7.12 12.66 4.90
N PRO A 102 8.05 13.30 4.16
CA PRO A 102 8.29 14.75 4.26
C PRO A 102 7.14 15.63 3.73
N GLN A 103 6.15 15.05 3.05
CA GLN A 103 4.97 15.77 2.54
C GLN A 103 3.78 15.75 3.53
N LEU A 104 3.96 15.10 4.68
CA LEU A 104 2.93 14.84 5.68
C LEU A 104 3.33 15.41 7.05
N PRO A 105 2.38 15.64 7.97
CA PRO A 105 2.68 16.25 9.26
C PRO A 105 3.64 15.44 10.14
N GLU A 106 4.47 16.15 10.90
CA GLU A 106 5.55 15.57 11.73
C GLU A 106 5.04 14.77 12.93
N ASP A 107 3.79 14.97 13.36
CA ASP A 107 3.15 14.24 14.46
C ASP A 107 2.58 12.87 14.06
N ILE A 108 2.79 12.42 12.81
CA ILE A 108 2.53 11.04 12.41
C ILE A 108 3.49 10.07 13.11
N GLU A 109 2.92 9.00 13.67
CA GLU A 109 3.62 7.83 14.20
C GLU A 109 3.81 6.81 13.07
N TRP A 110 5.00 6.86 12.47
CA TRP A 110 5.32 6.07 11.28
C TRP A 110 5.84 4.67 11.62
N HIS A 111 5.20 3.64 11.08
CA HIS A 111 5.59 2.23 11.21
C HIS A 111 6.16 1.72 9.88
N PHE A 112 7.36 1.13 9.89
CA PHE A 112 7.87 0.35 8.75
C PHE A 112 7.51 -1.12 8.91
N ILE A 113 6.76 -1.66 7.94
CA ILE A 113 6.18 -3.02 7.97
C ILE A 113 6.48 -3.83 6.69
N GLY A 114 7.48 -3.41 5.92
CA GLY A 114 8.01 -4.15 4.77
C GLY A 114 9.30 -4.89 5.11
N ASN A 115 9.84 -5.69 4.19
CA ASN A 115 11.15 -6.30 4.39
C ASN A 115 12.25 -5.21 4.31
N LEU A 116 13.06 -5.05 5.37
CA LEU A 116 14.06 -4.00 5.46
C LEU A 116 15.46 -4.49 5.04
N GLN A 117 15.91 -4.06 3.87
CA GLN A 117 17.27 -4.36 3.40
C GLN A 117 18.31 -3.50 4.13
N SER A 118 19.46 -4.08 4.51
CA SER A 118 20.49 -3.39 5.32
C SER A 118 21.02 -2.09 4.69
N ASN A 119 21.07 -2.00 3.35
CA ASN A 119 21.47 -0.81 2.60
C ASN A 119 20.39 0.31 2.59
N LYS A 120 19.15 0.00 2.96
CA LYS A 120 18.02 0.94 3.04
C LYS A 120 17.80 1.52 4.44
N VAL A 121 18.41 0.94 5.47
CA VAL A 121 18.36 1.43 6.87
C VAL A 121 18.78 2.90 6.98
N LYS A 122 19.97 3.26 6.48
CA LYS A 122 20.49 4.64 6.61
C LYS A 122 19.59 5.67 5.88
N PRO A 123 19.17 5.47 4.61
CA PRO A 123 18.19 6.33 3.95
C PRO A 123 16.88 6.49 4.73
N LEU A 124 16.31 5.37 5.22
CA LEU A 124 15.05 5.37 5.98
C LEU A 124 15.16 6.22 7.25
N LEU A 125 16.16 5.93 8.09
CA LEU A 125 16.33 6.60 9.38
C LEU A 125 16.68 8.08 9.27
N ALA A 126 17.36 8.49 8.19
CA ALA A 126 17.74 9.87 7.94
C ALA A 126 16.60 10.70 7.34
N SER A 127 15.73 10.10 6.52
CA SER A 127 14.65 10.83 5.82
C SER A 127 13.31 10.81 6.55
N VAL A 128 13.11 9.88 7.50
CA VAL A 128 11.88 9.75 8.29
C VAL A 128 12.21 9.93 9.79
N PRO A 129 12.34 11.20 10.26
CA PRO A 129 12.75 11.49 11.64
C PRO A 129 11.71 11.02 12.68
N ASN A 130 10.43 11.04 12.31
CA ASN A 130 9.29 10.55 13.07
C ASN A 130 8.95 9.06 12.79
N LEU A 131 9.90 8.28 12.25
CA LEU A 131 9.78 6.81 12.25
C LEU A 131 9.73 6.33 13.71
N ASP A 132 8.57 5.85 14.11
CA ASP A 132 8.23 5.47 15.47
C ASP A 132 8.55 3.99 15.74
N MET A 133 8.28 3.11 14.76
CA MET A 133 8.46 1.67 14.89
C MET A 133 8.97 1.00 13.59
N VAL A 134 9.78 -0.06 13.72
CA VAL A 134 10.07 -1.03 12.65
C VAL A 134 9.58 -2.40 13.09
N GLU A 135 8.55 -2.94 12.44
CA GLU A 135 7.92 -4.21 12.84
C GLU A 135 8.55 -5.45 12.19
N SER A 136 9.54 -5.25 11.34
CA SER A 136 10.03 -6.24 10.37
C SER A 136 11.45 -6.76 10.67
N VAL A 137 11.84 -6.86 11.94
CA VAL A 137 13.19 -7.32 12.32
C VAL A 137 13.20 -8.85 12.33
N ASP A 138 13.82 -9.48 11.32
CA ASP A 138 13.85 -10.94 11.15
C ASP A 138 15.25 -11.58 11.30
N ASP A 139 16.32 -10.79 11.40
CA ASP A 139 17.66 -11.28 11.72
C ASP A 139 18.50 -10.32 12.60
N GLU A 140 19.58 -10.82 13.20
CA GLU A 140 20.50 -9.99 13.99
C GLU A 140 21.22 -8.93 13.15
N LYS A 141 21.44 -9.21 11.86
CA LYS A 141 22.16 -8.32 10.96
C LYS A 141 21.36 -7.04 10.74
N ILE A 142 20.05 -7.11 10.54
CA ILE A 142 19.20 -5.94 10.34
C ILE A 142 19.00 -5.18 11.65
N ALA A 143 18.85 -5.88 12.79
CA ALA A 143 18.90 -5.27 14.12
C ALA A 143 20.20 -4.46 14.34
N ASN A 144 21.36 -5.08 14.07
CA ASN A 144 22.68 -4.43 14.18
C ASN A 144 22.90 -3.29 13.18
N HIS A 145 22.17 -3.23 12.05
CA HIS A 145 22.20 -2.07 11.16
C HIS A 145 21.28 -0.95 11.64
N LEU A 146 20.10 -1.28 12.17
CA LEU A 146 19.17 -0.33 12.77
C LEU A 146 19.80 0.33 13.99
N ASP A 147 20.33 -0.44 14.94
CA ASP A 147 20.98 0.07 16.16
C ASP A 147 22.07 1.10 15.85
N ARG A 148 23.07 0.71 15.05
CA ARG A 148 24.14 1.62 14.60
C ARG A 148 23.59 2.81 13.82
N GLY A 149 22.52 2.64 13.05
CA GLY A 149 21.88 3.71 12.30
C GLY A 149 21.23 4.76 13.22
N VAL A 150 20.50 4.33 14.24
CA VAL A 150 19.83 5.18 15.23
C VAL A 150 20.87 5.90 16.09
N GLY A 151 21.87 5.18 16.59
CA GLY A 151 22.95 5.74 17.41
C GLY A 151 23.79 6.79 16.67
N ASN A 152 24.16 6.53 15.41
CA ASN A 152 24.90 7.49 14.57
C ASN A 152 24.11 8.79 14.27
N LEU A 153 22.79 8.76 14.37
CA LEU A 153 21.91 9.92 14.18
C LEU A 153 21.55 10.62 15.50
N GLY A 154 21.96 10.08 16.66
CA GLY A 154 21.59 10.62 17.98
C GLY A 154 20.09 10.60 18.25
N ARG A 155 19.34 9.70 17.59
CA ARG A 155 17.89 9.56 17.76
C ARG A 155 17.56 8.88 19.09
N LYS A 156 16.33 9.10 19.60
CA LYS A 156 15.77 8.27 20.68
C LYS A 156 15.75 6.79 20.25
N PRO A 157 15.81 5.82 21.19
CA PRO A 157 15.72 4.41 20.87
C PRO A 157 14.50 4.10 20.00
N LEU A 158 14.73 3.38 18.90
CA LEU A 158 13.70 3.03 17.94
C LEU A 158 12.94 1.79 18.40
N LYS A 159 11.61 1.87 18.48
CA LYS A 159 10.79 0.70 18.80
C LYS A 159 10.87 -0.33 17.68
N VAL A 160 11.02 -1.59 18.04
CA VAL A 160 11.09 -2.69 17.07
C VAL A 160 10.25 -3.88 17.51
N LEU A 161 9.62 -4.54 16.53
CA LEU A 161 9.04 -5.87 16.70
C LEU A 161 9.87 -6.89 15.92
N VAL A 162 10.02 -8.08 16.50
CA VAL A 162 10.63 -9.22 15.81
C VAL A 162 9.58 -9.90 14.93
N GLN A 163 9.86 -10.00 13.63
CA GLN A 163 8.98 -10.66 12.68
C GLN A 163 9.20 -12.18 12.71
N VAL A 164 8.15 -12.93 13.02
CA VAL A 164 8.17 -14.41 13.09
C VAL A 164 7.43 -15.01 11.90
N ASN A 165 8.03 -16.01 11.25
CA ASN A 165 7.36 -16.82 10.25
C ASN A 165 6.40 -17.81 10.92
N THR A 166 5.11 -17.48 10.97
CA THR A 166 4.09 -18.37 11.56
C THR A 166 3.39 -19.26 10.52
N SER A 167 3.76 -19.23 9.24
CA SER A 167 3.10 -20.03 8.20
C SER A 167 3.70 -21.43 8.02
N GLY A 168 4.97 -21.62 8.44
CA GLY A 168 5.71 -22.87 8.20
C GLY A 168 6.20 -23.05 6.75
N GLU A 169 6.07 -22.04 5.90
CA GLU A 169 6.66 -22.04 4.56
C GLU A 169 8.05 -21.37 4.62
N GLU A 170 9.12 -22.11 4.31
CA GLU A 170 10.52 -21.60 4.28
C GLU A 170 10.74 -20.39 3.36
N SER A 171 9.81 -20.13 2.42
CA SER A 171 9.90 -19.03 1.45
C SER A 171 9.43 -17.67 1.97
N LYS A 172 8.87 -17.59 3.19
CA LYS A 172 8.35 -16.34 3.75
C LYS A 172 9.41 -15.60 4.57
N SER A 173 9.26 -14.28 4.68
CA SER A 173 10.11 -13.44 5.55
C SER A 173 9.69 -13.55 7.02
N GLY A 174 10.64 -13.39 7.92
CA GLY A 174 10.47 -13.62 9.36
C GLY A 174 11.40 -14.74 9.86
N ILE A 175 11.79 -14.67 11.13
CA ILE A 175 12.56 -15.73 11.78
C ILE A 175 11.65 -16.93 12.07
N GLU A 176 12.18 -18.14 11.97
CA GLU A 176 11.47 -19.33 12.44
C GLU A 176 11.15 -19.23 13.94
N PRO A 177 10.01 -19.76 14.42
CA PRO A 177 9.60 -19.68 15.83
C PRO A 177 10.69 -20.09 16.82
N SER A 178 11.49 -21.12 16.48
CA SER A 178 12.60 -21.63 17.28
C SER A 178 13.76 -20.64 17.46
N GLY A 179 13.95 -19.68 16.55
CA GLY A 179 14.97 -18.63 16.64
C GLY A 179 14.48 -17.35 17.33
N CYS A 180 13.17 -17.20 17.53
CA CYS A 180 12.54 -15.98 18.01
C CYS A 180 13.09 -15.51 19.37
N VAL A 181 13.33 -16.44 20.31
CA VAL A 181 13.85 -16.14 21.65
C VAL A 181 15.26 -15.54 21.60
N GLU A 182 16.17 -16.09 20.80
CA GLU A 182 17.55 -15.58 20.72
C GLU A 182 17.63 -14.24 19.98
N LEU A 183 16.84 -14.04 18.92
CA LEU A 183 16.77 -12.74 18.26
C LEU A 183 16.16 -11.66 19.17
N ALA A 184 15.12 -11.98 19.95
CA ALA A 184 14.54 -11.05 20.91
C ALA A 184 15.53 -10.69 22.04
N LYS A 185 16.33 -11.65 22.54
CA LYS A 185 17.45 -11.37 23.45
C LYS A 185 18.47 -10.46 22.81
N HIS A 186 18.93 -10.74 21.58
CA HIS A 186 19.91 -9.92 20.88
C HIS A 186 19.43 -8.47 20.72
N VAL A 187 18.18 -8.26 20.30
CA VAL A 187 17.58 -6.92 20.21
C VAL A 187 17.51 -6.25 21.58
N SER A 188 17.08 -6.95 22.63
CA SER A 188 16.89 -6.38 23.97
C SER A 188 18.21 -6.10 24.72
N GLN A 189 19.24 -6.92 24.51
CA GLN A 189 20.47 -6.93 25.32
C GLN A 189 21.69 -6.36 24.58
N SER A 190 21.76 -6.49 23.25
CA SER A 190 22.91 -6.07 22.44
C SER A 190 22.69 -4.75 21.69
N CYS A 191 21.44 -4.33 21.47
CA CYS A 191 21.10 -3.17 20.63
C CYS A 191 20.60 -1.98 21.48
N MET A 192 21.53 -1.25 22.11
CA MET A 192 21.22 -0.15 23.05
C MET A 192 20.40 1.02 22.46
N ASN A 193 20.36 1.17 21.13
CA ASN A 193 19.60 2.19 20.42
C ASN A 193 18.27 1.66 19.88
N LEU A 194 17.90 0.41 20.21
CA LEU A 194 16.60 -0.17 19.90
C LEU A 194 15.82 -0.42 21.18
N GLN A 195 14.49 -0.41 21.07
CA GLN A 195 13.59 -0.85 22.13
C GLN A 195 12.79 -2.05 21.61
N PHE A 196 13.06 -3.23 22.15
CA PHE A 196 12.20 -4.39 21.91
C PHE A 196 10.80 -4.10 22.46
N CYS A 197 9.79 -4.10 21.57
CA CYS A 197 8.39 -3.86 21.94
C CYS A 197 7.48 -5.08 21.77
N GLY A 198 7.94 -6.14 21.08
CA GLY A 198 7.17 -7.35 20.91
C GLY A 198 7.41 -8.08 19.59
N LEU A 199 6.38 -8.77 19.10
CA LEU A 199 6.45 -9.65 17.94
C LEU A 199 5.46 -9.25 16.84
N MET A 200 5.81 -9.56 15.59
CA MET A 200 4.96 -9.37 14.42
C MET A 200 4.85 -10.68 13.64
N THR A 201 3.68 -10.96 13.05
CA THR A 201 3.60 -11.90 11.93
C THR A 201 2.75 -11.35 10.80
N ILE A 202 3.15 -11.71 9.57
CA ILE A 202 2.35 -11.49 8.37
C ILE A 202 1.20 -12.50 8.30
N GLY A 203 1.31 -13.68 8.94
CA GLY A 203 0.37 -14.78 8.76
C GLY A 203 0.44 -15.34 7.34
N MET A 204 -0.72 -15.64 6.73
CA MET A 204 -0.78 -16.07 5.34
C MET A 204 -0.91 -14.86 4.40
N LEU A 205 -0.06 -14.78 3.37
CA LEU A 205 0.01 -13.64 2.44
C LEU A 205 -1.26 -13.42 1.59
N ASP A 206 -2.07 -14.46 1.43
CA ASP A 206 -3.36 -14.45 0.73
C ASP A 206 -4.54 -14.14 1.67
N TYR A 207 -4.25 -13.74 2.92
CA TYR A 207 -5.23 -13.44 3.97
C TYR A 207 -6.06 -14.67 4.42
N THR A 208 -5.52 -15.88 4.25
CA THR A 208 -6.10 -17.13 4.77
C THR A 208 -5.56 -17.53 6.14
N SER A 209 -5.02 -16.56 6.91
CA SER A 209 -4.43 -16.81 8.24
C SER A 209 -5.41 -17.58 9.12
N THR A 210 -4.98 -18.71 9.66
CA THR A 210 -5.80 -19.53 10.55
C THR A 210 -5.53 -19.14 12.01
N PRO A 211 -6.41 -19.52 12.96
CA PRO A 211 -6.15 -19.34 14.39
C PRO A 211 -4.80 -19.92 14.85
N GLU A 212 -4.27 -20.92 14.15
CA GLU A 212 -2.98 -21.57 14.44
C GLU A 212 -1.80 -20.63 14.19
N ASN A 213 -1.87 -19.76 13.16
CA ASN A 213 -0.84 -18.75 12.94
C ASN A 213 -0.78 -17.75 14.10
N PHE A 214 -1.94 -17.31 14.60
CA PHE A 214 -2.02 -16.39 15.75
C PHE A 214 -1.60 -17.06 17.06
N LYS A 215 -1.98 -18.34 17.28
CA LYS A 215 -1.49 -19.16 18.41
C LYS A 215 0.03 -19.32 18.38
N ALA A 216 0.62 -19.54 17.21
CA ALA A 216 2.07 -19.67 17.07
C ALA A 216 2.79 -18.38 17.52
N LEU A 217 2.30 -17.20 17.13
CA LEU A 217 2.88 -15.93 17.59
C LEU A 217 2.68 -15.70 19.09
N ALA A 218 1.50 -16.04 19.63
CA ALA A 218 1.22 -15.93 21.06
C ALA A 218 2.13 -16.85 21.90
N ASN A 219 2.37 -18.09 21.45
CA ASN A 219 3.31 -19.00 22.10
C ASN A 219 4.75 -18.44 22.08
N CYS A 220 5.19 -17.89 20.93
CA CYS A 220 6.49 -17.22 20.83
C CYS A 220 6.58 -16.05 21.82
N ARG A 221 5.51 -15.28 22.01
CA ARG A 221 5.47 -14.20 23.01
C ARG A 221 5.69 -14.75 24.41
N SER A 222 4.97 -15.79 24.82
CA SER A 222 5.14 -16.38 26.16
C SER A 222 6.58 -16.87 26.40
N GLU A 223 7.21 -17.49 25.40
CA GLU A 223 8.60 -17.94 25.48
C GLU A 223 9.59 -16.78 25.56
N VAL A 224 9.44 -15.75 24.72
CA VAL A 224 10.27 -14.53 24.72
C VAL A 224 10.11 -13.77 26.04
N CYS A 225 8.89 -13.56 26.52
CA CYS A 225 8.61 -12.84 27.77
C CYS A 225 9.24 -13.55 28.96
N LYS A 226 9.10 -14.88 29.03
CA LYS A 226 9.75 -15.72 30.04
C LYS A 226 11.28 -15.64 29.97
N ALA A 227 11.86 -15.62 28.77
CA ALA A 227 13.31 -15.57 28.57
C ALA A 227 13.91 -14.18 28.87
N LEU A 228 13.16 -13.11 28.64
CA LEU A 228 13.56 -11.73 28.95
C LEU A 228 13.18 -11.29 30.38
N GLY A 229 12.31 -12.02 31.07
CA GLY A 229 11.81 -11.66 32.40
C GLY A 229 10.81 -10.51 32.40
N ILE A 230 10.08 -10.30 31.29
CA ILE A 230 9.10 -9.22 31.14
C ILE A 230 7.65 -9.75 31.18
N PRO A 231 6.66 -8.96 31.63
CA PRO A 231 5.24 -9.32 31.52
C PRO A 231 4.78 -9.38 30.06
N GLU A 232 3.84 -10.29 29.74
CA GLU A 232 3.30 -10.41 28.38
C GLU A 232 2.53 -9.16 27.93
N GLU A 233 1.98 -8.39 28.87
CA GLU A 233 1.29 -7.12 28.61
C GLU A 233 2.21 -6.02 28.07
N GLN A 234 3.54 -6.16 28.26
CA GLN A 234 4.56 -5.26 27.72
C GLN A 234 5.09 -5.72 26.36
N CYS A 235 4.62 -6.86 25.84
CA CYS A 235 5.09 -7.48 24.61
C CYS A 235 3.95 -7.47 23.58
N GLU A 236 3.99 -6.46 22.71
CA GLU A 236 3.00 -6.23 21.67
C GLU A 236 2.92 -7.42 20.68
N LEU A 237 1.71 -7.68 20.17
CA LEU A 237 1.47 -8.63 19.09
C LEU A 237 0.93 -7.87 17.88
N SER A 238 1.73 -7.76 16.83
CA SER A 238 1.29 -7.23 15.54
C SER A 238 0.86 -8.35 14.61
N MET A 239 -0.45 -8.57 14.53
CA MET A 239 -1.06 -9.62 13.70
C MET A 239 -2.50 -9.26 13.36
N GLY A 240 -2.97 -9.73 12.20
CA GLY A 240 -4.27 -9.35 11.64
C GLY A 240 -4.19 -8.18 10.66
N MET A 241 -4.88 -8.35 9.56
CA MET A 241 -4.99 -7.48 8.39
C MET A 241 -6.47 -7.32 8.00
N SER A 242 -6.76 -6.66 6.87
CA SER A 242 -8.11 -6.30 6.41
C SER A 242 -9.22 -7.36 6.53
N ASN A 243 -8.90 -8.66 6.46
CA ASN A 243 -9.87 -9.76 6.40
C ASN A 243 -9.94 -10.60 7.69
N ASP A 244 -8.92 -10.52 8.55
CA ASP A 244 -8.70 -11.41 9.70
C ASP A 244 -8.44 -10.65 11.01
N PHE A 245 -8.50 -9.31 11.01
CA PHE A 245 -8.17 -8.49 12.18
C PHE A 245 -9.10 -8.71 13.39
N GLU A 246 -10.40 -8.92 13.21
CA GLU A 246 -11.28 -9.21 14.35
C GLU A 246 -10.90 -10.53 15.04
N GLN A 247 -10.59 -11.57 14.27
CA GLN A 247 -10.12 -12.84 14.83
C GLN A 247 -8.74 -12.67 15.47
N ALA A 248 -7.85 -11.89 14.88
CA ALA A 248 -6.55 -11.58 15.48
C ALA A 248 -6.69 -10.85 16.83
N ILE A 249 -7.67 -9.95 16.98
CA ILE A 249 -7.98 -9.25 18.25
C ILE A 249 -8.52 -10.21 19.31
N GLU A 250 -9.43 -11.12 18.93
CA GLU A 250 -9.90 -12.22 19.79
C GLU A 250 -8.76 -13.14 20.23
N MET A 251 -7.73 -13.30 19.39
CA MET A 251 -6.51 -14.05 19.66
C MET A 251 -5.38 -13.23 20.32
N GLY A 252 -5.65 -12.00 20.78
CA GLY A 252 -4.72 -11.22 21.60
C GLY A 252 -3.90 -10.14 20.88
N SER A 253 -4.10 -9.89 19.58
CA SER A 253 -3.38 -8.87 18.81
C SER A 253 -3.48 -7.47 19.42
N THR A 254 -2.36 -6.78 19.61
CA THR A 254 -2.32 -5.38 20.06
C THR A 254 -2.20 -4.39 18.90
N ASN A 255 -1.75 -4.84 17.72
CA ASN A 255 -1.64 -4.03 16.51
C ASN A 255 -2.27 -4.75 15.32
N VAL A 256 -3.22 -4.10 14.64
CA VAL A 256 -3.84 -4.59 13.41
C VAL A 256 -3.49 -3.68 12.23
N ARG A 257 -3.04 -4.28 11.12
CA ARG A 257 -2.43 -3.57 9.98
C ARG A 257 -3.38 -3.55 8.79
N ILE A 258 -4.18 -2.49 8.68
CA ILE A 258 -5.35 -2.46 7.80
C ILE A 258 -5.11 -1.48 6.64
N GLY A 259 -5.20 -1.99 5.41
CA GLY A 259 -4.93 -1.21 4.19
C GLY A 259 -6.14 -1.11 3.27
N SER A 260 -6.47 -2.22 2.59
CA SER A 260 -7.54 -2.26 1.59
C SER A 260 -8.92 -1.86 2.12
N THR A 261 -9.22 -2.13 3.39
CA THR A 261 -10.48 -1.72 4.02
C THR A 261 -10.57 -0.21 4.22
N ILE A 262 -9.45 0.50 4.39
CA ILE A 262 -9.39 1.96 4.61
C ILE A 262 -9.23 2.69 3.27
N PHE A 263 -8.26 2.30 2.44
CA PHE A 263 -7.85 3.03 1.25
C PHE A 263 -8.37 2.44 -0.08
N GLY A 264 -9.22 1.42 -0.01
CA GLY A 264 -9.72 0.69 -1.17
C GLY A 264 -8.69 -0.25 -1.83
N PRO A 265 -9.03 -0.89 -2.97
CA PRO A 265 -8.12 -1.76 -3.70
C PRO A 265 -6.88 -0.99 -4.20
N ARG A 266 -5.79 -1.69 -4.54
CA ARG A 266 -4.60 -1.06 -5.11
C ARG A 266 -4.88 -0.58 -6.52
N ASP A 267 -4.54 0.67 -6.82
CA ASP A 267 -4.65 1.25 -8.14
C ASP A 267 -3.55 0.68 -9.04
N ARG A 268 -3.87 -0.41 -9.75
CA ARG A 268 -2.95 -1.07 -10.69
C ARG A 268 -2.74 -0.28 -12.00
N MET A 269 -3.30 0.93 -12.12
CA MET A 269 -3.32 1.70 -13.37
C MET A 269 -2.19 2.73 -13.49
N GLU A 270 -1.82 3.46 -12.42
CA GLU A 270 -0.82 4.55 -12.53
C GLU A 270 0.57 4.05 -13.01
N HIS A 271 0.96 2.83 -12.66
CA HIS A 271 2.19 2.22 -13.19
C HIS A 271 2.15 1.96 -14.70
N TRP A 272 0.97 1.73 -15.27
CA TRP A 272 0.81 1.59 -16.72
C TRP A 272 0.84 2.93 -17.43
N ASP A 273 0.27 4.00 -16.87
CA ASP A 273 0.34 5.33 -17.51
C ASP A 273 1.77 5.86 -17.54
N VAL A 274 2.54 5.67 -16.46
CA VAL A 274 3.98 6.00 -16.41
C VAL A 274 4.79 5.13 -17.39
N ALA A 275 4.54 3.81 -17.44
CA ALA A 275 5.21 2.93 -18.39
C ALA A 275 4.83 3.23 -19.85
N TYR A 276 3.57 3.61 -20.11
CA TYR A 276 3.04 3.96 -21.42
C TYR A 276 3.63 5.27 -21.92
N GLU A 277 3.65 6.33 -21.12
CA GLU A 277 4.31 7.59 -21.49
C GLU A 277 5.84 7.43 -21.62
N PHE A 278 6.48 6.58 -20.80
CA PHE A 278 7.90 6.23 -20.98
C PHE A 278 8.16 5.51 -22.31
N LEU A 279 7.30 4.55 -22.70
CA LEU A 279 7.37 3.87 -23.99
C LEU A 279 7.10 4.83 -25.16
N LYS A 280 6.15 5.76 -25.00
CA LYS A 280 5.76 6.77 -26.00
C LYS A 280 6.88 7.79 -26.24
N GLN A 281 7.52 8.29 -25.18
CA GLN A 281 8.68 9.19 -25.27
C GLN A 281 9.91 8.51 -25.88
N ASN A 282 10.16 7.23 -25.59
CA ASN A 282 11.28 6.50 -26.18
C ASN A 282 11.02 6.03 -27.62
N SER A 283 9.77 5.70 -27.98
CA SER A 283 9.36 5.37 -29.36
C SER A 283 9.68 6.52 -30.33
N LEU A 284 9.42 7.77 -29.93
CA LEU A 284 9.73 8.98 -30.70
C LEU A 284 11.24 9.26 -30.85
N ARG A 285 12.12 8.58 -30.10
CA ARG A 285 13.57 8.80 -30.12
C ARG A 285 14.37 7.81 -30.96
N THR A 286 13.77 6.69 -31.38
CA THR A 286 14.47 5.62 -32.14
C THR A 286 13.85 5.33 -33.50
N HIS A 287 13.98 6.28 -34.43
CA HIS A 287 13.83 6.00 -35.86
C HIS A 287 14.97 5.11 -36.37
N ARG A 288 14.92 3.79 -36.12
CA ARG A 288 15.80 2.85 -36.85
C ARG A 288 15.38 1.38 -37.02
N ASN A 289 14.29 0.89 -36.42
CA ASN A 289 13.78 -0.47 -36.71
C ASN A 289 12.25 -0.57 -36.54
N LEU A 290 11.51 -0.39 -37.63
CA LEU A 290 10.04 -0.33 -37.62
C LEU A 290 9.37 -1.66 -37.19
N GLY A 291 9.99 -2.80 -37.50
CA GLY A 291 9.44 -4.13 -37.18
C GLY A 291 9.35 -4.45 -35.69
N ILE A 292 10.31 -3.99 -34.88
CA ILE A 292 10.32 -4.25 -33.42
C ILE A 292 9.21 -3.45 -32.71
N ILE A 293 8.97 -2.21 -33.18
CA ILE A 293 7.93 -1.32 -32.63
C ILE A 293 6.54 -1.91 -32.88
N ILE A 294 6.27 -2.40 -34.10
CA ILE A 294 5.01 -3.07 -34.43
C ILE A 294 4.81 -4.32 -33.57
N PHE A 295 5.87 -5.12 -33.35
CA PHE A 295 5.80 -6.32 -32.52
C PHE A 295 5.51 -6.01 -31.04
N THR A 296 6.09 -4.94 -30.48
CA THR A 296 5.82 -4.51 -29.09
C THR A 296 4.44 -3.87 -28.93
N PHE A 297 3.98 -3.06 -29.89
CA PHE A 297 2.62 -2.52 -29.86
C PHE A 297 1.55 -3.62 -30.00
N ALA A 298 1.72 -4.55 -30.95
CA ALA A 298 0.78 -5.66 -31.15
C ALA A 298 0.69 -6.56 -29.91
N THR A 299 1.84 -6.91 -29.30
CA THR A 299 1.85 -7.75 -28.09
C THR A 299 1.26 -7.03 -26.88
N ALA A 300 1.59 -5.76 -26.64
CA ALA A 300 1.01 -4.97 -25.55
C ALA A 300 -0.52 -4.78 -25.71
N GLN A 301 -0.99 -4.48 -26.92
CA GLN A 301 -2.40 -4.26 -27.19
C GLN A 301 -3.22 -5.57 -27.13
N MET A 302 -2.66 -6.70 -27.57
CA MET A 302 -3.25 -8.03 -27.35
C MET A 302 -3.33 -8.41 -25.87
N PHE A 303 -2.29 -8.12 -25.07
CA PHE A 303 -2.30 -8.39 -23.63
C PHE A 303 -3.33 -7.53 -22.88
N ALA A 304 -3.47 -6.26 -23.26
CA ALA A 304 -4.49 -5.36 -22.71
C ALA A 304 -5.93 -5.80 -23.06
N LEU A 305 -6.17 -6.34 -24.26
CA LEU A 305 -7.47 -6.86 -24.67
C LEU A 305 -7.85 -8.14 -23.94
N CYS A 306 -6.93 -9.09 -23.78
CA CYS A 306 -7.19 -10.38 -23.12
C CYS A 306 -7.30 -10.26 -21.58
N LEU A 307 -7.06 -9.08 -20.98
CA LEU A 307 -7.31 -8.80 -19.56
C LEU A 307 -8.69 -8.17 -19.26
N GLN A 308 -9.52 -7.93 -20.28
CA GLN A 308 -10.90 -7.44 -20.08
C GLN A 308 -11.89 -8.62 -19.90
N PRO A 309 -12.65 -8.72 -18.77
CA PRO A 309 -13.42 -9.93 -18.40
C PRO A 309 -14.62 -10.32 -19.28
N LYS A 310 -14.78 -9.75 -20.49
CA LYS A 310 -15.99 -9.90 -21.32
C LYS A 310 -15.75 -10.28 -22.78
N ARG A 311 -14.53 -10.61 -23.22
CA ARG A 311 -14.22 -10.86 -24.65
C ARG A 311 -13.33 -12.07 -24.98
N GLU A 312 -13.45 -13.18 -24.27
CA GLU A 312 -12.70 -14.42 -24.56
C GLU A 312 -12.88 -14.89 -26.03
N ASN A 313 -14.09 -14.77 -26.57
CA ASN A 313 -14.41 -15.19 -27.94
C ASN A 313 -13.77 -14.31 -29.04
N GLU A 314 -13.33 -13.08 -28.74
CA GLU A 314 -12.63 -12.23 -29.72
C GLU A 314 -11.12 -12.56 -29.78
N CYS A 315 -10.46 -12.83 -28.65
CA CYS A 315 -9.03 -13.19 -28.61
C CYS A 315 -8.74 -14.43 -29.48
N SER A 316 -9.60 -15.46 -29.46
CA SER A 316 -9.43 -16.69 -30.25
C SER A 316 -9.56 -16.45 -31.78
N ARG A 317 -10.37 -15.48 -32.19
CA ARG A 317 -10.57 -15.13 -33.62
C ARG A 317 -9.39 -14.34 -34.18
N TRP A 318 -8.81 -13.44 -33.40
CA TRP A 318 -7.58 -12.72 -33.77
C TRP A 318 -6.35 -13.63 -33.84
N TRP A 319 -6.24 -14.61 -32.93
CA TRP A 319 -5.14 -15.59 -32.94
C TRP A 319 -5.05 -16.37 -34.27
N LYS A 320 -6.20 -16.79 -34.82
CA LYS A 320 -6.26 -17.49 -36.12
C LYS A 320 -5.85 -16.61 -37.30
N ILE A 321 -6.23 -15.33 -37.29
CA ILE A 321 -5.87 -14.37 -38.36
C ILE A 321 -4.37 -14.08 -38.35
N TYR A 322 -3.76 -13.92 -37.17
CA TYR A 322 -2.35 -13.52 -37.06
C TYR A 322 -1.35 -14.63 -37.45
N PHE A 323 -1.70 -15.91 -37.24
CA PHE A 323 -0.82 -17.05 -37.57
C PHE A 323 -1.03 -17.65 -38.96
N GLN A 324 -2.12 -17.32 -39.67
CA GLN A 324 -2.31 -17.75 -41.07
C GLN A 324 -1.60 -16.87 -42.11
N GLY A 325 -0.94 -15.78 -41.68
CA GLY A 325 -0.21 -14.85 -42.56
C GLY A 325 1.32 -15.03 -42.58
N ILE A 326 1.87 -16.02 -41.88
CA ILE A 326 3.32 -16.29 -41.84
C ILE A 326 3.61 -17.56 -42.63
N ASP A 327 3.73 -17.41 -43.94
CA ASP A 327 4.33 -18.44 -44.80
C ASP A 327 5.86 -18.32 -44.69
N LEU A 328 6.52 -19.37 -44.21
CA LEU A 328 7.98 -19.40 -44.02
C LEU A 328 8.65 -19.95 -45.28
N GLY A 329 8.84 -19.05 -46.25
CA GLY A 329 9.77 -19.21 -47.38
C GLY A 329 11.15 -18.64 -47.08
#